data_AF-A0A520ABG7-F1
#
_entry.id   AF-A0A520ABG7-F1
#
_cell.length_a   1.000
_cell.length_b   1.000
_cell.length_c   1.000
_cell.angle_alpha   90.00
_cell.angle_beta   90.00
_cell.angle_gamma   90.00
#
_symmetry.space_group_name_H-M   'P 1'
#
loop_
_entity.id
_entity.type
_entity.pdbx_description
1 polymer ?
#
loop_
_entity_poly.entity_id
_entity_poly.type
_entity_poly.pdbx_seq_one_letter_code
_entity_poly.pdbx_strand_id
1 'polypeptide(L)'
;MEFPSRKNHHQNIFMKSLFFILFCTAFSFNAYSQTLPTIRLRCSSSFSDNSPLWVVVFKNKSYILNDSCSTMINPNTIEKVEVLKDAAATAIYGVRAANGIIVVTMKNADSKKEFNRLKPYLEKG
;
A
#
# COMPACT_ATOMS: atom_id res chain seq x y z
N MET A 1 -39.64 14.50 -58.34
CA MET A 1 -39.51 13.27 -57.55
C MET A 1 -38.33 13.46 -56.62
N GLU A 2 -38.56 13.64 -55.32
CA GLU A 2 -37.47 13.55 -54.34
C GLU A 2 -38.05 13.05 -53.02
N PHE A 3 -37.67 11.85 -52.61
CA PHE A 3 -38.13 11.22 -51.37
C PHE A 3 -37.26 11.70 -50.21
N PRO A 4 -37.82 12.28 -49.13
CA PRO A 4 -37.01 12.66 -47.98
C PRO A 4 -36.52 11.42 -47.22
N SER A 5 -35.21 11.40 -46.97
CA SER A 5 -34.42 10.31 -46.37
C SER A 5 -34.82 10.03 -44.91
N ARG A 6 -35.54 8.92 -44.70
CA ARG A 6 -35.89 8.35 -43.39
C ARG A 6 -34.70 7.56 -42.81
N LYS A 7 -33.59 8.22 -42.45
CA LYS A 7 -32.38 7.51 -41.94
C LYS A 7 -31.77 8.04 -40.63
N ASN A 8 -32.50 8.80 -39.81
CA ASN A 8 -31.92 9.39 -38.60
C ASN A 8 -32.24 8.66 -37.28
N HIS A 9 -33.18 7.71 -37.25
CA HIS A 9 -33.51 6.98 -36.01
C HIS A 9 -32.74 5.66 -35.83
N HIS A 10 -32.43 4.93 -36.91
CA HIS A 10 -31.67 3.68 -36.84
C HIS A 10 -30.16 3.89 -36.65
N GLN A 11 -29.60 5.01 -37.11
CA GLN A 11 -28.16 5.32 -37.00
C GLN A 11 -27.75 5.67 -35.56
N ASN A 12 -28.63 6.34 -34.81
CA ASN A 12 -28.38 6.74 -33.42
C ASN A 12 -28.39 5.58 -32.42
N ILE A 13 -29.09 4.49 -32.72
CA ILE A 13 -29.12 3.27 -31.87
C ILE A 13 -27.88 2.40 -32.13
N PHE A 14 -27.47 2.29 -33.40
CA PHE A 14 -26.28 1.53 -33.78
C PHE A 14 -24.99 2.17 -33.23
N MET A 15 -24.86 3.50 -33.29
CA MET A 15 -23.70 4.20 -32.71
C MET A 15 -23.65 4.18 -31.18
N LYS A 16 -24.80 4.20 -30.47
CA LYS A 16 -24.83 4.13 -29.00
C LYS A 16 -24.38 2.76 -28.47
N SER A 17 -24.76 1.68 -29.14
CA SER A 17 -24.33 0.31 -28.77
C SER A 17 -22.82 0.12 -28.97
N LEU A 18 -22.25 0.71 -30.04
CA LEU A 18 -20.82 0.63 -30.30
C LEU A 18 -20.01 1.41 -29.25
N PHE A 19 -20.50 2.56 -28.78
CA PHE A 19 -19.85 3.34 -27.74
C PHE A 19 -19.89 2.65 -26.36
N PHE A 20 -20.98 1.94 -26.05
CA PHE A 20 -21.10 1.20 -24.79
C PHE A 20 -20.17 -0.03 -24.72
N ILE A 21 -19.99 -0.73 -25.85
CA ILE A 21 -19.05 -1.87 -25.95
C ILE A 21 -17.60 -1.38 -25.89
N LEU A 22 -17.27 -0.24 -26.51
CA LEU A 22 -15.94 0.37 -26.43
C LEU A 22 -15.58 0.81 -24.99
N PHE A 23 -16.57 1.23 -24.21
CA PHE A 23 -16.39 1.58 -22.80
C PHE A 23 -16.19 0.35 -21.90
N CYS A 24 -16.85 -0.77 -22.24
CA CYS A 24 -16.75 -2.01 -21.47
C CYS A 24 -15.39 -2.72 -21.64
N THR A 25 -14.76 -2.63 -22.81
CA THR A 25 -13.44 -3.23 -23.04
C THR A 25 -12.31 -2.41 -22.40
N ALA A 26 -12.44 -1.09 -22.30
CA ALA A 26 -11.49 -0.25 -21.60
C ALA A 26 -11.42 -0.54 -20.08
N PHE A 27 -12.55 -0.93 -19.47
CA PHE A 27 -12.60 -1.26 -18.04
C PHE A 27 -12.04 -2.65 -17.72
N SER A 28 -12.23 -3.64 -18.62
CA SER A 28 -11.73 -5.00 -18.43
C SER A 28 -10.22 -5.15 -18.64
N PHE A 29 -9.55 -4.22 -19.34
CA PHE A 29 -8.10 -4.30 -19.57
C PHE A 29 -7.25 -3.95 -18.33
N ASN A 30 -7.80 -3.22 -17.35
CA ASN A 30 -7.04 -2.80 -16.16
C ASN A 30 -7.14 -3.77 -14.96
N ALA A 31 -7.83 -4.90 -15.09
CA ALA A 31 -8.05 -5.82 -13.97
C ALA A 31 -7.52 -7.24 -14.19
N TYR A 32 -6.53 -7.42 -15.06
CA TYR A 32 -5.79 -8.69 -15.16
C TYR A 32 -4.36 -8.52 -14.64
N SER A 33 -4.23 -8.30 -13.33
CA SER A 33 -2.93 -8.39 -12.65
C SER A 33 -2.67 -9.84 -12.28
N GLN A 34 -2.05 -10.60 -13.19
CA GLN A 34 -1.44 -11.88 -12.82
C GLN A 34 -0.02 -11.61 -12.32
N THR A 35 0.17 -11.51 -11.01
CA THR A 35 1.50 -11.48 -10.40
C THR A 35 2.04 -12.90 -10.27
N LEU A 36 3.05 -13.26 -11.06
CA LEU A 36 3.84 -14.47 -10.86
C LEU A 36 4.62 -14.41 -9.52
N PRO A 37 4.81 -15.53 -8.82
CA PRO A 37 5.62 -15.54 -7.59
C PRO A 37 7.10 -15.32 -7.94
N THR A 38 7.67 -14.21 -7.48
CA THR A 38 9.12 -13.92 -7.58
C THR A 38 9.82 -14.42 -6.33
N ILE A 39 10.73 -15.39 -6.49
CA ILE A 39 11.59 -15.87 -5.42
C ILE A 39 12.77 -14.90 -5.31
N ARG A 40 12.91 -14.21 -4.17
CA ARG A 40 14.01 -13.28 -3.90
C ARG A 40 14.96 -13.87 -2.86
N LEU A 41 16.20 -14.14 -3.26
CA LEU A 41 17.31 -14.45 -2.36
C LEU A 41 18.03 -13.13 -2.05
N ARG A 42 18.09 -12.73 -0.78
CA ARG A 42 18.53 -11.38 -0.38
C ARG A 42 20.03 -11.16 -0.57
N CYS A 43 20.38 -10.04 -1.18
CA CYS A 43 21.31 -9.07 -0.60
C CYS A 43 20.89 -7.67 -1.09
N SER A 44 19.99 -6.99 -0.38
CA SER A 44 19.76 -5.56 -0.58
C SER A 44 20.73 -4.83 0.35
N SER A 45 21.96 -4.65 -0.08
CA SER A 45 22.84 -3.64 0.51
C SER A 45 22.43 -2.29 -0.05
N SER A 46 21.46 -1.67 0.63
CA SER A 46 21.06 -0.29 0.35
C SER A 46 22.21 0.63 0.78
N PHE A 47 23.05 1.06 -0.17
CA PHE A 47 24.18 1.97 0.10
C PHE A 47 23.78 3.45 0.29
N SER A 48 22.48 3.72 0.41
CA SER A 48 21.89 5.02 0.68
C SER A 48 20.53 4.78 1.35
N ASP A 49 20.55 4.27 2.57
CA ASP A 49 19.36 4.08 3.40
C ASP A 49 18.78 5.45 3.78
N ASN A 50 18.03 6.06 2.86
CA ASN A 50 17.06 7.15 3.15
C ASN A 50 15.70 6.58 3.59
N SER A 51 15.66 5.30 3.98
CA SER A 51 14.49 4.66 4.54
C SER A 51 14.14 5.30 5.89
N PRO A 52 12.86 5.64 6.13
CA PRO A 52 12.42 6.09 7.43
C PRO A 52 12.45 4.93 8.43
N LEU A 53 12.74 5.22 9.69
CA LEU A 53 12.70 4.21 10.75
C LEU A 53 11.25 3.79 11.01
N TRP A 54 10.99 2.48 11.01
CA TRP A 54 9.66 1.95 11.33
C TRP A 54 9.59 1.55 12.80
N VAL A 55 8.60 2.08 13.52
CA VAL A 55 8.35 1.76 14.92
C VAL A 55 6.96 1.17 15.07
N VAL A 56 6.85 -0.02 15.63
CA VAL A 56 5.57 -0.64 15.94
C VAL A 56 5.27 -0.47 17.42
N VAL A 57 4.10 0.06 17.75
CA VAL A 57 3.60 0.16 19.11
C VAL A 57 2.50 -0.87 19.33
N PHE A 58 2.72 -1.76 20.30
CA PHE A 58 1.72 -2.72 20.73
C PHE A 58 1.64 -2.75 22.26
N LYS A 59 0.44 -2.55 22.81
CA LYS A 59 0.19 -2.55 24.26
C LYS A 59 1.18 -1.67 25.05
N ASN A 60 1.35 -0.43 24.61
CA ASN A 60 2.24 0.56 25.23
C ASN A 60 3.73 0.19 25.20
N LYS A 61 4.15 -0.72 24.31
CA LYS A 61 5.55 -1.07 24.06
C LYS A 61 5.91 -0.73 22.63
N SER A 62 7.03 -0.03 22.47
CA SER A 62 7.62 0.31 21.17
C SER A 62 8.63 -0.75 20.74
N TYR A 63 8.64 -1.02 19.45
CA TYR A 63 9.53 -1.98 18.82
C TYR A 63 10.06 -1.40 17.53
N ILE A 64 11.36 -1.53 17.29
CA ILE A 64 11.99 -1.02 16.09
C ILE A 64 12.00 -2.14 15.05
N LEU A 65 11.56 -1.80 13.83
CA LEU A 65 11.62 -2.68 12.67
C LEU A 65 12.77 -2.24 11.77
N ASN A 66 13.62 -3.19 11.41
CA ASN A 66 14.63 -2.97 10.38
C ASN A 66 13.97 -3.07 8.98
N ASP A 67 14.44 -2.25 8.05
CA ASP A 67 13.78 -1.72 6.82
C ASP A 67 13.09 -2.69 5.86
N SER A 68 13.18 -4.00 6.08
CA SER A 68 12.57 -5.02 5.20
C SER A 68 11.20 -5.54 5.69
N CYS A 69 10.69 -5.06 6.82
CA CYS A 69 9.54 -5.69 7.49
C CYS A 69 8.22 -4.89 7.38
N SER A 70 8.24 -3.70 6.76
CA SER A 70 7.02 -2.88 6.58
C SER A 70 5.92 -3.59 5.77
N THR A 71 6.30 -4.43 4.80
CA THR A 71 5.36 -5.26 4.01
C THR A 71 4.82 -6.46 4.77
N MET A 72 5.36 -6.81 5.94
CA MET A 72 4.89 -7.94 6.75
C MET A 72 3.76 -7.55 7.70
N ILE A 73 3.49 -6.26 7.88
CA ILE A 73 2.39 -5.77 8.72
C ILE A 73 1.08 -5.85 7.93
N ASN A 74 0.10 -6.55 8.49
CA ASN A 74 -1.25 -6.60 7.92
C ASN A 74 -1.97 -5.25 8.16
N PRO A 75 -2.48 -4.56 7.12
CA PRO A 75 -3.17 -3.28 7.29
C PRO A 75 -4.44 -3.38 8.15
N ASN A 76 -5.09 -4.55 8.22
CA ASN A 76 -6.32 -4.72 9.00
C ASN A 76 -6.09 -4.64 10.52
N THR A 77 -4.88 -4.98 10.98
CA THR A 77 -4.51 -4.98 12.41
C THR A 77 -3.93 -3.65 12.87
N ILE A 78 -3.76 -2.68 11.96
CA ILE A 78 -3.31 -1.33 12.27
C ILE A 78 -4.47 -0.52 12.85
N GLU A 79 -4.21 0.14 13.97
CA GLU A 79 -5.12 1.08 14.63
C GLU A 79 -4.87 2.51 14.15
N LYS A 80 -3.61 2.93 14.15
CA LYS A 80 -3.19 4.27 13.77
C LYS A 80 -1.80 4.24 13.13
N VAL A 81 -1.59 5.13 12.16
CA VAL A 81 -0.26 5.42 11.61
C VAL A 81 0.02 6.89 11.87
N GLU A 82 1.15 7.16 12.50
CA GLU A 82 1.67 8.51 12.72
C GLU A 82 3.01 8.62 12.01
N VAL A 83 3.26 9.77 11.39
CA VAL A 83 4.52 10.03 10.72
C VAL A 83 5.18 11.21 11.41
N LEU A 84 6.28 10.95 12.09
CA LEU A 84 7.09 11.95 12.76
C LEU A 84 8.19 12.38 11.78
N LYS A 85 7.96 13.54 11.18
CA LYS A 85 8.92 14.28 10.37
C LYS A 85 9.33 15.47 11.25
N ASP A 86 10.60 15.84 11.30
CA ASP A 86 11.20 16.94 12.09
C ASP A 86 12.03 16.50 13.32
N ALA A 87 12.70 17.46 13.95
CA ALA A 87 13.64 17.28 15.06
C ALA A 87 13.05 16.53 16.28
N ALA A 88 11.73 16.56 16.45
CA ALA A 88 11.03 15.81 17.50
C ALA A 88 11.23 14.29 17.37
N ALA A 89 11.36 13.77 16.15
CA ALA A 89 11.62 12.36 15.91
C ALA A 89 13.04 11.95 16.35
N THR A 90 14.03 12.78 16.05
CA THR A 90 15.44 12.60 16.47
C THR A 90 15.62 12.71 17.98
N ALA A 91 14.85 13.57 18.65
CA ALA A 91 14.92 13.73 20.11
C ALA A 91 14.55 12.45 20.87
N ILE A 92 13.64 11.63 20.32
CA ILE A 92 13.14 10.43 20.99
C ILE A 92 13.90 9.17 20.54
N TYR A 93 14.22 9.06 19.24
CA TYR A 93 14.77 7.82 18.64
C TYR A 93 16.19 7.96 18.08
N GLY A 94 16.85 9.11 18.31
CA GLY A 94 18.26 9.33 18.00
C GLY A 94 18.60 9.45 16.51
N VAL A 95 19.86 9.21 16.15
CA VAL A 95 20.41 9.40 14.80
C VAL A 95 19.69 8.57 13.73
N ARG A 96 19.12 7.42 14.10
CA ARG A 96 18.33 6.55 13.19
C ARG A 96 17.04 7.20 12.69
N ALA A 97 16.57 8.25 13.36
CA ALA A 97 15.40 9.02 12.97
C ALA A 97 15.72 10.20 12.04
N ALA A 98 16.98 10.37 11.60
CA ALA A 98 17.38 11.44 10.70
C ALA A 98 16.56 11.47 9.38
N ASN A 99 16.10 10.30 8.92
CA ASN A 99 15.28 10.14 7.72
C ASN A 99 13.76 10.21 8.00
N GLY A 100 13.36 10.47 9.25
CA GLY A 100 11.97 10.45 9.72
C GLY A 100 11.54 9.08 10.28
N ILE A 101 10.43 9.08 11.03
CA ILE A 101 9.89 7.89 11.69
C ILE A 101 8.44 7.67 11.28
N ILE A 102 8.09 6.42 11.01
CA ILE A 102 6.71 5.98 10.85
C ILE A 102 6.36 5.12 12.07
N VAL A 103 5.47 5.63 12.92
CA VAL A 103 4.94 4.94 14.08
C VAL A 103 3.63 4.26 13.69
N VAL A 104 3.57 2.94 13.83
CA VAL A 104 2.39 2.12 13.55
C VAL A 104 1.89 1.54 14.86
N THR A 105 0.69 1.94 15.28
CA THR A 105 0.02 1.38 16.46
C THR A 105 -0.89 0.23 16.03
N MET A 106 -0.81 -0.91 16.72
CA MET A 106 -1.62 -2.09 16.41
C MET A 106 -2.84 -2.24 17.35
N LYS A 107 -3.98 -2.67 16.79
CA LYS A 107 -5.26 -2.88 17.52
C LYS A 107 -5.16 -4.01 18.53
N ASN A 108 -5.64 -3.83 19.77
CA ASN A 108 -5.46 -4.82 20.85
C ASN A 108 -6.08 -6.22 20.66
N ALA A 109 -7.19 -6.37 19.94
CA ALA A 109 -7.95 -7.62 19.88
C ALA A 109 -7.31 -8.67 18.94
N ASP A 110 -7.00 -8.29 17.69
CA ASP A 110 -6.57 -9.24 16.64
C ASP A 110 -5.06 -9.20 16.35
N SER A 111 -4.34 -8.20 16.85
CA SER A 111 -2.92 -8.04 16.53
C SER A 111 -1.99 -8.95 17.32
N LYS A 112 -2.46 -9.68 18.36
CA LYS A 112 -1.59 -10.55 19.17
C LYS A 112 -0.94 -11.67 18.34
N LYS A 113 -1.67 -12.24 17.38
CA LYS A 113 -1.17 -13.28 16.48
C LYS A 113 -0.13 -12.73 15.52
N GLU A 114 -0.41 -11.56 14.94
CA GLU A 114 0.51 -10.85 14.06
C GLU A 114 1.77 -10.38 14.79
N PHE A 115 1.63 -9.82 15.98
CA PHE A 115 2.74 -9.41 16.83
C PHE A 115 3.68 -10.58 17.14
N ASN A 116 3.14 -11.75 17.48
CA ASN A 116 3.96 -12.94 17.70
C ASN A 116 4.72 -13.40 16.45
N ARG A 117 4.14 -13.21 15.26
CA ARG A 117 4.79 -13.49 13.96
C ARG A 117 5.92 -12.50 13.67
N LEU A 118 5.75 -11.24 14.07
CA LEU A 118 6.73 -10.18 13.88
C LEU A 118 7.79 -10.14 14.97
N LYS A 119 7.54 -10.72 16.15
CA LYS A 119 8.45 -10.80 17.30
C LYS A 119 9.92 -11.08 16.98
N PRO A 120 10.29 -12.03 16.10
CA PRO A 120 11.70 -12.27 15.76
C PRO A 120 12.37 -11.14 14.96
N TYR A 121 11.59 -10.24 14.36
CA TYR A 121 12.07 -9.09 13.58
C TYR A 121 11.97 -7.76 14.34
N LEU A 122 11.41 -7.80 15.56
CA LEU A 122 11.26 -6.65 16.43
C LEU A 122 12.46 -6.58 17.38
N GLU A 123 13.28 -5.55 17.24
CA GLU A 123 14.24 -5.20 18.29
C GLU A 123 13.51 -4.41 19.38
N LYS A 124 13.82 -4.73 20.65
CA LYS A 124 13.36 -3.89 21.75
C LYS A 124 14.05 -2.53 21.58
N GLY A 125 13.25 -1.50 21.31
CA GLY A 125 13.68 -0.11 21.35
C GLY A 125 13.86 0.38 22.77
#